data_AF-A0A1L8DZT7-F1
#
_entry.id   AF-A0A1L8DZT7-F1
#
_cell.length_a   1.000
_cell.length_b   1.000
_cell.length_c   1.000
_cell.angle_alpha   90.00
_cell.angle_beta   90.00
_cell.angle_gamma   90.00
#
_symmetry.space_group_name_H-M   'P 1'
#
loop_
_entity.id
_entity.type
_entity.pdbx_description
1 polymer ?
#
loop_
_entity_poly.entity_id
_entity_poly.type
_entity_poly.pdbx_seq_one_letter_code
_entity_poly.pdbx_strand_id
1 'polypeptide(L)'
;MTLTAALLRPSMCFRSRMLLSYVRGYATPFRKAEESSLATAGTRSEVSADVKPLGERIKENTKTASYTGVILMGIGVTGFLFYTVFRELFSSSSANSVYSGALEKCINDPRVQDALGAPIKGYGEETSRRRRRHVAHSVYQRDGVNHMRMQFYIQGIRNKATVHLEMKENTVGSYDYRYLFAQLDHYPKTTIILEDNRTQDPQKNAPLPSLY
;
A
#
# COMPACT_ATOMS: atom_id res chain seq x y z
N MET A 1 -16.45 -47.32 52.09
CA MET A 1 -15.60 -48.40 51.57
C MET A 1 -15.30 -48.08 50.11
N THR A 2 -14.00 -48.01 49.76
CA THR A 2 -13.38 -48.01 48.40
C THR A 2 -13.82 -46.89 47.42
N LEU A 3 -13.12 -45.75 47.24
CA LEU A 3 -11.78 -45.49 46.62
C LEU A 3 -11.56 -46.15 45.24
N THR A 4 -11.38 -45.33 44.20
CA THR A 4 -10.60 -45.51 42.93
C THR A 4 -11.14 -44.57 41.85
N ALA A 5 -10.41 -43.94 40.94
CA ALA A 5 -9.01 -43.58 40.81
C ALA A 5 -8.96 -42.49 39.71
N ALA A 6 -8.17 -41.44 39.94
CA ALA A 6 -7.87 -40.41 38.96
C ALA A 6 -6.99 -40.98 37.83
N LEU A 7 -7.28 -40.63 36.57
CA LEU A 7 -6.31 -40.74 35.48
C LEU A 7 -6.23 -39.41 34.75
N LEU A 8 -5.20 -38.66 35.11
CA LEU A 8 -4.65 -37.53 34.36
C LEU A 8 -4.33 -37.97 32.92
N ARG A 9 -4.83 -37.22 31.94
CA ARG A 9 -4.28 -37.28 30.58
C ARG A 9 -3.09 -36.31 30.48
N PRO A 10 -1.92 -36.79 30.03
CA PRO A 10 -0.71 -35.99 29.99
C PRO A 10 -0.73 -34.98 28.84
N SER A 11 -0.17 -33.83 29.15
CA SER A 11 0.34 -32.80 28.26
C SER A 11 1.13 -33.38 27.07
N MET A 12 0.61 -33.25 25.85
CA MET A 12 1.44 -33.41 24.65
C MET A 12 2.14 -32.08 24.36
N CYS A 13 3.36 -32.02 24.88
CA CYS A 13 4.36 -31.01 24.57
C CYS A 13 4.81 -31.23 23.10
N PHE A 14 4.20 -30.53 22.15
CA PHE A 14 4.68 -30.52 20.76
C PHE A 14 5.89 -29.59 20.67
N ARG A 15 7.02 -30.10 21.13
CA ARG A 15 8.33 -29.46 21.03
C ARG A 15 8.77 -29.55 19.57
N SER A 16 8.32 -28.58 18.76
CA SER A 16 8.76 -28.44 17.38
C SER A 16 10.26 -28.17 17.38
N ARG A 17 11.05 -29.20 17.07
CA ARG A 17 12.44 -29.07 16.62
C ARG A 17 12.39 -28.39 15.26
N MET A 18 12.34 -27.06 15.26
CA MET A 18 12.65 -26.29 14.07
C MET A 18 14.15 -26.41 13.86
N LEU A 19 14.53 -27.27 12.90
CA LEU A 19 15.87 -27.36 12.37
C LEU A 19 16.36 -25.94 12.07
N LEU A 20 17.46 -25.58 12.73
CA LEU A 20 18.25 -24.41 12.43
C LEU A 20 18.85 -24.62 11.03
N SER A 21 18.08 -24.27 10.00
CA SER A 21 18.58 -24.20 8.63
C SER A 21 19.60 -23.08 8.57
N TYR A 22 20.86 -23.49 8.66
CA TYR A 22 22.06 -22.72 8.41
C TYR A 22 21.91 -22.02 7.05
N VAL A 23 21.51 -20.75 7.07
CA VAL A 23 21.59 -19.88 5.90
C VAL A 23 23.08 -19.67 5.64
N ARG A 24 23.60 -20.40 4.66
CA ARG A 24 24.94 -20.21 4.12
C ARG A 24 24.95 -18.85 3.42
N GLY A 25 25.26 -17.80 4.18
CA GLY A 25 25.39 -16.45 3.67
C GLY A 25 26.57 -16.36 2.71
N TYR A 26 26.31 -16.05 1.44
CA TYR A 26 27.33 -15.63 0.51
C TYR A 26 27.70 -14.19 0.87
N ALA A 27 28.72 -14.03 1.72
CA ALA A 27 29.32 -12.74 1.99
C ALA A 27 30.08 -12.29 0.74
N THR A 28 29.46 -11.43 -0.08
CA THR A 28 30.23 -10.57 -0.99
C THR A 28 30.93 -9.52 -0.14
N PRO A 29 32.26 -9.33 -0.24
CA PRO A 29 32.90 -8.22 0.43
C PRO A 29 32.34 -6.90 -0.12
N PHE A 30 31.69 -6.14 0.75
CA PHE A 30 31.32 -4.75 0.51
C PHE A 30 32.61 -3.96 0.29
N ARG A 31 32.96 -3.70 -0.97
CA ARG A 31 34.02 -2.75 -1.31
C ARG A 31 33.49 -1.35 -0.98
N LYS A 32 34.05 -0.79 0.08
CA LYS A 32 33.90 0.59 0.54
C LYS A 32 34.06 1.52 -0.68
N ALA A 33 32.97 2.16 -1.09
CA ALA A 33 33.02 3.27 -2.02
C ALA A 33 33.65 4.45 -1.28
N GLU A 34 34.86 4.79 -1.70
CA GLU A 34 35.54 6.02 -1.32
C GLU A 34 34.99 7.13 -2.21
N GLU A 35 34.21 8.04 -1.61
CA GLU A 35 34.00 9.37 -2.17
C GLU A 35 35.37 10.04 -2.26
N SER A 36 35.90 10.18 -3.47
CA SER A 36 36.94 11.17 -3.75
C SER A 36 36.32 12.23 -4.64
N SER A 37 35.94 13.30 -3.95
CA SER A 37 35.71 14.66 -4.42
C SER A 37 36.21 14.98 -5.83
N LEU A 38 35.32 15.64 -6.59
CA LEU A 38 35.66 16.68 -7.55
C LEU A 38 37.01 17.36 -7.21
N ALA A 39 38.05 16.98 -7.93
CA ALA A 39 39.32 17.69 -7.95
C ALA A 39 39.81 17.76 -9.39
N THR A 40 39.55 18.93 -9.98
CA THR A 40 40.49 19.70 -10.78
C THR A 40 41.16 19.01 -11.96
N ALA A 41 40.79 19.51 -13.14
CA ALA A 41 41.52 19.40 -14.40
C ALA A 41 43.04 19.49 -14.19
N GLY A 42 43.74 18.40 -14.49
CA GLY A 42 45.19 18.33 -14.50
C GLY A 42 45.65 17.69 -15.81
N THR A 43 45.95 18.54 -16.78
CA THR A 43 46.69 18.19 -17.99
C THR A 43 47.99 17.51 -17.60
N ARG A 44 48.13 16.21 -17.89
CA ARG A 44 49.43 15.55 -17.94
C ARG A 44 49.45 14.59 -19.12
N SER A 45 49.96 15.11 -20.24
CA SER A 45 50.52 14.31 -21.30
C SER A 45 51.65 13.47 -20.72
N GLU A 46 51.47 12.16 -20.67
CA GLU A 46 52.59 11.23 -20.61
C GLU A 46 52.37 10.20 -21.72
N VAL A 47 53.01 10.49 -22.86
CA VAL A 47 53.14 9.58 -23.99
C VAL A 47 54.05 8.45 -23.54
N SER A 48 53.45 7.30 -23.21
CA SER A 48 54.18 6.03 -23.17
C SER A 48 53.76 5.22 -24.39
N ALA A 49 54.65 5.21 -25.37
CA ALA A 49 54.54 4.44 -26.58
C ALA A 49 54.72 2.94 -26.26
N ASP A 50 53.62 2.27 -25.93
CA ASP A 50 53.44 0.85 -26.21
C ASP A 50 52.20 0.72 -27.08
N VAL A 51 52.40 0.82 -28.39
CA VAL A 51 51.34 0.69 -29.39
C VAL A 51 50.99 -0.79 -29.51
N LYS A 52 50.31 -1.33 -28.50
CA LYS A 52 49.46 -2.50 -28.71
C LYS A 52 48.34 -2.07 -29.66
N PRO A 53 48.09 -2.81 -30.75
CA PRO A 53 47.15 -2.39 -31.77
C PRO A 53 45.79 -2.13 -31.12
N LEU A 54 45.17 -1.01 -31.49
CA LEU A 54 43.85 -0.57 -30.99
C LEU A 54 42.78 -1.68 -31.02
N GLY A 55 42.95 -2.69 -31.89
CA GLY A 55 42.09 -3.87 -31.97
C GLY A 55 42.11 -4.76 -30.73
N GLU A 56 43.19 -4.82 -29.94
CA GLU A 56 43.30 -5.73 -28.79
C GLU A 56 42.65 -5.14 -27.53
N ARG A 57 42.76 -3.81 -27.33
CA ARG A 57 42.06 -3.08 -26.27
C ARG A 57 40.54 -3.10 -26.45
N ILE A 58 40.07 -3.04 -27.70
CA ILE A 58 38.64 -3.19 -28.02
C ILE A 58 38.17 -4.61 -27.68
N LYS A 59 38.99 -5.63 -27.96
CA LYS A 59 38.65 -7.05 -27.72
C LYS A 59 38.53 -7.40 -26.24
N GLU A 60 39.24 -6.70 -25.36
CA GLU A 60 39.12 -6.85 -23.91
C GLU A 60 37.87 -6.16 -23.35
N ASN A 61 37.53 -4.96 -23.83
CA ASN A 61 36.38 -4.19 -23.36
C ASN A 61 35.02 -4.80 -23.77
N THR A 62 34.98 -5.59 -24.86
CA THR A 62 33.75 -6.29 -25.30
C THR A 62 33.31 -7.37 -24.31
N LYS A 63 34.23 -7.97 -23.54
CA LYS A 63 33.90 -9.06 -22.61
C LYS A 63 33.13 -8.56 -21.38
N THR A 64 33.29 -7.30 -21.00
CA THR A 64 32.58 -6.67 -19.87
C THR A 64 31.22 -6.10 -20.28
N ALA A 65 31.05 -5.80 -21.57
CA ALA A 65 29.81 -5.24 -22.12
C ALA A 65 28.62 -6.21 -22.06
N SER A 66 28.88 -7.52 -22.17
CA SER A 66 27.82 -8.54 -22.11
C SER A 66 27.13 -8.59 -20.74
N TYR A 67 27.88 -8.55 -19.65
CA TYR A 67 27.32 -8.54 -18.29
C TYR A 67 26.50 -7.29 -18.01
N THR A 68 27.00 -6.11 -18.40
CA THR A 68 26.26 -4.85 -18.27
C THR A 68 24.98 -4.87 -19.09
N GLY A 69 25.01 -5.43 -20.31
CA GLY A 69 23.82 -5.60 -21.15
C GLY A 69 22.75 -6.47 -20.48
N VAL A 70 23.15 -7.61 -19.90
CA VAL A 70 22.21 -8.50 -19.18
C VAL A 70 21.64 -7.82 -17.94
N ILE A 71 22.46 -7.06 -17.18
CA ILE A 71 22.00 -6.32 -16.00
C ILE A 71 20.97 -5.24 -16.40
N LEU A 72 21.27 -4.45 -17.44
CA LEU A 72 20.36 -3.41 -17.94
C LEU A 72 19.06 -4.01 -18.47
N MET A 73 19.12 -5.13 -19.18
CA MET A 73 17.94 -5.85 -19.65
C MET A 73 17.08 -6.33 -18.48
N GLY A 74 17.71 -6.90 -17.44
CA GLY A 74 17.01 -7.35 -16.23
C GLY A 74 16.31 -6.21 -15.49
N ILE A 75 16.97 -5.07 -15.32
CA ILE A 75 16.37 -3.86 -14.72
C ILE A 75 15.25 -3.32 -15.60
N GLY A 76 15.40 -3.33 -16.93
CA GLY A 76 14.37 -2.89 -17.86
C GLY A 76 13.10 -3.72 -17.78
N VAL A 77 13.21 -5.05 -17.86
CA VAL A 77 12.06 -5.97 -17.77
C VAL A 77 11.40 -5.89 -16.39
N THR A 78 12.20 -5.92 -15.32
CA THR A 78 11.68 -5.85 -13.94
C THR A 78 11.02 -4.51 -13.68
N GLY A 79 11.64 -3.40 -14.10
CA GLY A 79 11.10 -2.05 -13.97
C GLY A 79 9.82 -1.86 -14.78
N PHE A 80 9.73 -2.42 -15.99
CA PHE A 80 8.51 -2.37 -16.80
C PHE A 80 7.34 -3.13 -16.13
N LEU A 81 7.57 -4.38 -15.71
CA LEU A 81 6.54 -5.17 -15.03
C LEU A 81 6.10 -4.47 -13.74
N PHE A 82 7.06 -4.02 -12.93
CA PHE A 82 6.77 -3.28 -11.71
C PHE A 82 5.97 -2.01 -12.02
N TYR A 83 6.35 -1.23 -13.03
CA TYR A 83 5.60 -0.05 -13.45
C TYR A 83 4.16 -0.38 -13.86
N THR A 84 3.94 -1.42 -14.67
CA THR A 84 2.58 -1.80 -15.10
C THR A 84 1.69 -2.20 -13.92
N VAL A 85 2.20 -3.03 -13.00
CA VAL A 85 1.46 -3.48 -11.81
C VAL A 85 1.18 -2.31 -10.86
N PHE A 86 2.18 -1.45 -10.62
CA PHE A 86 1.98 -0.26 -9.79
C PHE A 86 1.01 0.71 -10.42
N ARG A 87 1.08 0.93 -11.74
CA ARG A 87 0.14 1.81 -12.43
C ARG A 87 -1.29 1.27 -12.37
N GLU A 88 -1.47 -0.05 -12.43
CA GLU A 88 -2.79 -0.67 -12.33
C GLU A 88 -3.33 -0.60 -10.89
N LEU A 89 -2.51 -0.96 -9.90
CA LEU A 89 -2.89 -0.97 -8.47
C LEU A 89 -2.95 0.41 -7.83
N PHE A 90 -2.20 1.39 -8.34
CA PHE A 90 -2.26 2.78 -7.91
C PHE A 90 -3.00 3.66 -8.93
N SER A 91 -3.69 3.07 -9.90
CA SER A 91 -4.68 3.82 -10.67
C SER A 91 -5.71 4.36 -9.66
N SER A 92 -6.32 5.52 -9.97
CA SER A 92 -7.26 6.24 -9.11
C SER A 92 -8.50 5.43 -8.67
N SER A 93 -8.58 4.19 -9.12
CA SER A 93 -9.64 3.22 -8.90
C SER A 93 -9.35 2.23 -7.76
N SER A 94 -8.17 2.30 -7.12
CA SER A 94 -7.81 1.34 -6.09
C SER A 94 -8.29 1.73 -4.69
N ALA A 95 -8.62 0.72 -3.89
CA ALA A 95 -9.07 0.89 -2.51
C ALA A 95 -8.07 1.68 -1.65
N ASN A 96 -6.77 1.54 -1.90
CA ASN A 96 -5.76 2.21 -1.09
C ASN A 96 -5.64 3.70 -1.42
N SER A 97 -5.76 4.08 -2.70
CA SER A 97 -5.79 5.48 -3.13
C SER A 97 -7.02 6.19 -2.56
N VAL A 98 -8.19 5.54 -2.66
CA VAL A 98 -9.45 6.06 -2.12
C VAL A 98 -9.39 6.23 -0.60
N TYR A 99 -8.83 5.26 0.11
CA TYR A 99 -8.63 5.37 1.56
C TYR A 99 -7.76 6.58 1.93
N SER A 100 -6.59 6.74 1.29
CA SER A 100 -5.68 7.84 1.57
C SER A 100 -6.33 9.20 1.29
N GLY A 101 -7.02 9.34 0.14
CA GLY A 101 -7.72 10.58 -0.20
C GLY A 101 -8.87 10.90 0.76
N ALA A 102 -9.66 9.90 1.16
CA ALA A 102 -10.74 10.09 2.13
C ALA A 102 -10.20 10.45 3.52
N LEU A 103 -9.10 9.82 3.95
CA LEU A 103 -8.44 10.12 5.22
C LEU A 103 -7.91 11.55 5.25
N GLU A 104 -7.25 12.00 4.18
CA GLU A 104 -6.78 13.38 4.06
C GLU A 104 -7.91 14.39 4.13
N LYS A 105 -9.05 14.13 3.46
CA LYS A 105 -10.26 14.96 3.57
C LYS A 105 -10.76 15.02 5.01
N CYS A 106 -10.79 13.89 5.73
CA CYS A 106 -11.17 13.87 7.14
C CYS A 106 -10.18 14.61 8.04
N ILE A 107 -8.88 14.53 7.76
CA ILE A 107 -7.86 15.25 8.53
C ILE A 107 -7.99 16.76 8.30
N ASN A 108 -8.26 17.20 7.08
CA ASN A 108 -8.33 18.61 6.72
C ASN A 108 -9.63 19.31 7.15
N ASP A 109 -10.71 18.58 7.41
CA ASP A 109 -11.99 19.16 7.82
C ASP A 109 -11.94 19.64 9.29
N PRO A 110 -12.15 20.95 9.57
CA PRO A 110 -12.11 21.49 10.93
C PRO A 110 -13.17 20.86 11.84
N ARG A 111 -14.34 20.47 11.30
CA ARG A 111 -15.41 19.84 12.09
C ARG A 111 -14.97 18.49 12.65
N VAL A 112 -14.20 17.74 11.86
CA VAL A 112 -13.65 16.44 12.25
C VAL A 112 -12.50 16.62 13.23
N GLN A 113 -11.63 17.62 13.00
CA GLN A 113 -10.55 17.97 13.93
C GLN A 113 -11.08 18.38 15.31
N ASP A 114 -12.12 19.21 15.38
CA ASP A 114 -12.72 19.67 16.64
C ASP A 114 -13.35 18.52 17.42
N ALA A 115 -13.99 17.58 16.70
CA ALA A 115 -14.68 16.43 17.27
C ALA A 115 -13.75 15.33 17.79
N LEU A 116 -12.65 15.05 17.08
CA LEU A 116 -11.70 13.97 17.42
C LEU A 116 -10.48 14.46 18.21
N GLY A 117 -10.00 15.67 17.91
CA GLY A 117 -8.73 16.23 18.37
C GLY A 117 -7.53 15.71 17.57
N ALA A 118 -6.68 16.63 17.09
CA ALA A 118 -5.42 16.30 16.43
C ALA A 118 -4.39 15.74 17.43
N PRO A 119 -3.52 14.77 17.06
CA PRO A 119 -3.37 14.16 15.74
C PRO A 119 -4.39 13.05 15.47
N ILE A 120 -4.88 12.98 14.24
CA ILE A 120 -5.85 11.98 13.78
C ILE A 120 -5.09 10.84 13.08
N LYS A 121 -5.42 9.60 13.43
CA LYS A 121 -4.87 8.37 12.84
C LYS A 121 -5.98 7.54 12.21
N GLY A 122 -5.79 7.11 10.96
CA GLY A 122 -6.68 6.16 10.30
C GLY A 122 -6.23 4.71 10.47
N TYR A 123 -7.18 3.79 10.62
CA TYR A 123 -6.97 2.34 10.62
C TYR A 123 -8.09 1.61 9.89
N GLY A 124 -7.72 0.46 9.30
CA GLY A 124 -8.65 -0.43 8.62
C GLY A 124 -9.50 -1.26 9.59
N GLU A 125 -10.19 -2.25 9.03
CA GLU A 125 -11.05 -3.17 9.78
C GLU A 125 -10.23 -3.99 10.79
N GLU A 126 -10.79 -4.17 11.99
CA GLU A 126 -10.20 -5.02 13.01
C GLU A 126 -10.65 -6.46 12.78
N THR A 127 -9.73 -7.31 12.33
CA THR A 127 -9.99 -8.76 12.30
C THR A 127 -10.26 -9.26 13.73
N SER A 128 -11.05 -10.33 13.89
CA SER A 128 -11.29 -11.02 15.17
C SER A 128 -10.00 -11.28 16.00
N ARG A 129 -8.85 -11.46 15.33
CA ARG A 129 -7.51 -11.60 15.93
C ARG A 129 -6.76 -10.27 16.18
N ARG A 130 -7.47 -9.13 16.24
CA ARG A 130 -6.95 -7.75 16.42
C ARG A 130 -5.89 -7.29 15.40
N ARG A 131 -5.90 -7.85 14.19
CA ARG A 131 -4.99 -7.41 13.11
C ARG A 131 -5.68 -6.31 12.29
N ARG A 132 -5.02 -5.17 12.10
CA ARG A 132 -5.53 -3.98 11.39
C ARG A 132 -4.83 -3.76 10.05
N ARG A 133 -4.90 -4.75 9.15
CA ARG A 133 -4.09 -4.76 7.92
C ARG A 133 -4.83 -4.31 6.67
N HIS A 134 -6.15 -4.37 6.66
CA HIS A 134 -6.94 -4.14 5.44
C HIS A 134 -8.14 -3.25 5.73
N VAL A 135 -8.48 -2.41 4.78
CA VAL A 135 -9.68 -1.59 4.84
C VAL A 135 -10.84 -2.40 4.27
N ALA A 136 -11.98 -2.40 4.96
CA ALA A 136 -13.20 -3.05 4.48
C ALA A 136 -13.68 -2.31 3.24
N HIS A 137 -13.58 -2.95 2.08
CA HIS A 137 -14.07 -2.42 0.82
C HIS A 137 -14.89 -3.48 0.09
N SER A 138 -15.96 -3.05 -0.56
CA SER A 138 -16.77 -3.89 -1.43
C SER A 138 -17.04 -3.14 -2.73
N VAL A 139 -16.68 -3.78 -3.84
CA VAL A 139 -17.00 -3.29 -5.18
C VAL A 139 -18.25 -4.03 -5.64
N TYR A 140 -19.25 -3.28 -6.10
CA TYR A 140 -20.50 -3.81 -6.58
C TYR A 140 -20.95 -3.03 -7.81
N GLN A 141 -21.65 -3.70 -8.72
CA GLN A 141 -22.20 -3.05 -9.90
C GLN A 141 -23.67 -2.75 -9.68
N ARG A 142 -24.09 -1.52 -9.96
CA ARG A 142 -25.50 -1.10 -9.95
C ARG A 142 -25.77 -0.37 -11.26
N ASP A 143 -26.80 -0.80 -11.99
CA ASP A 143 -27.24 -0.19 -13.25
C ASP A 143 -26.11 -0.06 -14.31
N GLY A 144 -25.20 -1.03 -14.33
CA GLY A 144 -24.04 -1.04 -15.23
C GLY A 144 -22.86 -0.17 -14.77
N VAL A 145 -23.02 0.62 -13.71
CA VAL A 145 -21.97 1.46 -13.13
C VAL A 145 -21.32 0.75 -11.94
N ASN A 146 -19.99 0.79 -11.85
CA ASN A 146 -19.29 0.24 -10.69
C ASN A 146 -19.33 1.23 -9.53
N HIS A 147 -19.68 0.71 -8.36
CA HIS A 147 -19.64 1.40 -7.10
C HIS A 147 -18.65 0.73 -6.17
N MET A 148 -17.90 1.52 -5.43
CA MET A 148 -17.04 1.03 -4.36
C MET A 148 -17.51 1.63 -3.04
N ARG A 149 -17.94 0.76 -2.13
CA ARG A 149 -18.22 1.14 -0.74
C ARG A 149 -17.03 0.78 0.12
N MET A 150 -16.69 1.67 1.05
CA MET A 150 -15.60 1.44 1.97
C MET A 150 -15.94 1.97 3.36
N GLN A 151 -15.43 1.27 4.36
CA GLN A 151 -15.52 1.66 5.75
C GLN A 151 -14.15 1.55 6.40
N PHE A 152 -13.77 2.60 7.11
CA PHE A 152 -12.56 2.63 7.92
C PHE A 152 -12.81 3.41 9.19
N TYR A 153 -11.82 3.40 10.08
CA TYR A 153 -11.93 4.02 11.38
C TYR A 153 -10.84 5.06 11.57
N ILE A 154 -11.19 6.13 12.27
CA ILE A 154 -10.26 7.20 12.62
C ILE A 154 -10.28 7.43 14.13
N GLN A 155 -9.11 7.70 14.68
CA GLN A 155 -8.93 7.97 16.10
C GLN A 155 -8.13 9.26 16.28
N GLY A 156 -8.71 10.19 17.04
CA GLY A 156 -7.99 11.35 17.56
C GLY A 156 -7.56 11.12 19.01
N ILE A 157 -7.13 12.20 19.67
CA ILE A 157 -6.78 12.18 21.10
C ILE A 157 -8.01 11.93 21.96
N ARG A 158 -9.14 12.55 21.61
CA ARG A 158 -10.34 12.57 22.45
C ARG A 158 -11.26 11.41 22.13
N ASN A 159 -11.62 11.28 20.85
CA ASN A 159 -12.68 10.39 20.40
C ASN A 159 -12.24 9.52 19.22
N LYS A 160 -13.10 8.55 18.89
CA LYS A 160 -13.00 7.71 17.70
C LYS A 160 -14.23 7.94 16.82
N ALA A 161 -14.05 7.74 15.53
CA ALA A 161 -15.13 7.78 14.57
C ALA A 161 -14.97 6.68 13.52
N THR A 162 -16.11 6.22 13.04
CA THR A 162 -16.23 5.32 11.90
C THR A 162 -16.55 6.15 10.66
N VAL A 163 -15.73 6.04 9.62
CA VAL A 163 -15.94 6.73 8.35
C VAL A 163 -16.57 5.78 7.36
N HIS A 164 -17.67 6.22 6.78
CA HIS A 164 -18.34 5.53 5.70
C HIS A 164 -18.24 6.36 4.43
N LEU A 165 -17.83 5.71 3.35
CA LEU A 165 -17.77 6.33 2.04
C LEU A 165 -18.29 5.39 0.97
N GLU A 166 -18.79 6.01 -0.07
CA GLU A 166 -19.15 5.33 -1.30
C GLU A 166 -18.72 6.18 -2.48
N MET A 167 -18.08 5.54 -3.44
CA MET A 167 -17.65 6.16 -4.68
C MET A 167 -18.34 5.48 -5.86
N LYS A 168 -18.59 6.26 -6.91
CA LYS A 168 -19.14 5.79 -8.19
C LYS A 168 -18.12 6.02 -9.30
N GLU A 169 -18.04 5.08 -10.22
CA GLU A 169 -17.23 5.23 -11.42
C GLU A 169 -17.94 6.17 -12.42
N ASN A 170 -17.23 7.18 -12.89
CA ASN A 170 -17.68 8.09 -13.94
C ASN A 170 -17.42 7.52 -15.33
N THR A 171 -18.02 8.16 -16.34
CA THR A 171 -17.79 7.84 -17.77
C THR A 171 -16.32 8.01 -18.22
N VAL A 172 -15.53 8.79 -17.47
CA VAL A 172 -14.09 9.01 -17.70
C VAL A 172 -13.22 7.92 -17.04
N GLY A 173 -13.83 7.03 -16.23
CA GLY A 173 -13.11 6.02 -15.44
C GLY A 173 -12.53 6.54 -14.12
N SER A 174 -12.90 7.76 -13.72
CA SER A 174 -12.55 8.32 -12.40
C SER A 174 -13.59 7.93 -11.35
N TYR A 175 -13.16 7.83 -10.09
CA TYR A 175 -14.08 7.60 -8.97
C TYR A 175 -14.49 8.92 -8.33
N ASP A 176 -15.79 9.17 -8.27
CA ASP A 176 -16.37 10.33 -7.61
C ASP A 176 -17.05 9.92 -6.30
N TYR A 177 -16.89 10.76 -5.28
CA TYR A 177 -17.56 10.55 -4.00
C TYR A 177 -19.06 10.74 -4.14
N ARG A 178 -19.82 9.68 -3.90
CA ARG A 178 -21.27 9.72 -3.74
C ARG A 178 -21.63 10.31 -2.38
N TYR A 179 -20.98 9.79 -1.34
CA TYR A 179 -21.02 10.36 -0.01
C TYR A 179 -19.75 10.01 0.77
N LEU A 180 -19.39 10.89 1.70
CA LEU A 180 -18.33 10.71 2.68
C LEU A 180 -18.78 11.33 4.00
N PHE A 181 -18.88 10.52 5.05
CA PHE A 181 -19.24 11.02 6.37
C PHE A 181 -18.49 10.26 7.48
N ALA A 182 -18.20 10.97 8.57
CA ALA A 182 -17.59 10.43 9.77
C ALA A 182 -18.63 10.38 10.90
N GLN A 183 -18.90 9.19 11.42
CA GLN A 183 -19.79 8.97 12.54
C GLN A 183 -18.98 8.82 13.82
N LEU A 184 -19.22 9.66 14.82
CA LEU A 184 -18.57 9.54 16.12
C LEU A 184 -19.09 8.30 16.86
N ASP A 185 -18.14 7.58 17.49
CA ASP A 185 -18.46 6.40 18.30
C ASP A 185 -18.93 6.78 19.72
N HIS A 186 -18.66 8.01 20.16
CA HIS A 186 -19.07 8.52 21.47
C HIS A 186 -20.55 8.91 21.50
N TYR A 187 -21.16 8.90 22.69
CA TYR A 187 -22.55 9.31 22.88
C TYR A 187 -22.63 10.81 23.22
N PRO A 188 -23.46 11.63 22.54
CA PRO A 188 -24.37 11.27 21.45
C PRO A 188 -23.63 10.99 20.14
N LYS A 189 -24.16 10.02 19.36
CA LYS A 189 -23.58 9.63 18.07
C LYS A 189 -23.82 10.70 17.01
N THR A 190 -22.93 11.69 16.95
CA THR A 190 -22.97 12.75 15.94
C THR A 190 -22.36 12.27 14.64
N THR A 191 -23.01 12.58 13.51
CA THR A 191 -22.47 12.29 12.18
C THR A 191 -22.07 13.59 11.50
N ILE A 192 -20.82 13.66 11.05
CA ILE A 192 -20.26 14.80 10.32
C ILE A 192 -20.23 14.41 8.84
N ILE A 193 -20.95 15.14 8.01
CA ILE A 193 -21.01 14.92 6.57
C ILE A 193 -19.95 15.82 5.92
N LEU A 194 -19.01 15.21 5.20
CA LEU A 194 -17.94 15.92 4.49
C LEU A 194 -18.36 16.19 3.04
N GLU A 195 -18.83 15.15 2.36
CA GLU A 195 -19.32 15.24 0.98
C GLU A 195 -20.63 14.48 0.86
N ASP A 196 -21.63 15.10 0.24
CA ASP A 196 -22.93 14.48 -0.05
C ASP A 196 -23.37 14.89 -1.46
N ASN A 197 -23.09 14.02 -2.42
CA ASN A 197 -23.47 14.18 -3.83
C ASN A 197 -24.64 13.25 -4.20
N ARG A 198 -25.38 12.73 -3.20
CA ARG A 198 -26.49 11.79 -3.42
C ARG A 198 -27.62 12.37 -4.27
N THR A 199 -27.74 13.69 -4.37
CA THR A 199 -28.73 14.37 -5.22
C THR A 199 -28.43 14.24 -6.70
N GLN A 200 -27.18 13.97 -7.08
CA GLN A 200 -26.79 13.73 -8.46
C GLN A 200 -27.01 12.28 -8.91
N ASP A 201 -27.46 11.41 -8.01
CA ASP A 201 -27.83 10.06 -8.38
C ASP A 201 -29.23 10.04 -9.02
N PRO A 202 -29.36 9.50 -10.24
CA PRO A 202 -30.66 9.38 -10.91
C PRO A 202 -31.72 8.65 -10.06
N GLN A 203 -31.30 7.74 -9.18
CA GLN A 203 -32.22 6.89 -8.41
C GLN A 203 -32.95 7.59 -7.25
N LYS A 204 -32.45 8.69 -6.68
CA LYS A 204 -33.22 9.42 -5.64
C LYS A 204 -34.49 10.04 -6.22
N ASN A 205 -34.47 10.31 -7.53
CA ASN A 205 -35.59 10.87 -8.28
C ASN A 205 -36.42 9.80 -9.00
N ALA A 206 -36.06 8.51 -8.88
CA ALA A 206 -36.87 7.43 -9.41
C ALA A 206 -38.09 7.23 -8.48
N PRO A 207 -39.33 7.25 -8.99
CA PRO A 207 -40.48 6.90 -8.18
C PRO A 207 -40.28 5.50 -7.61
N LEU A 208 -40.56 5.35 -6.31
CA LEU A 208 -40.54 4.04 -5.65
C LEU A 208 -41.39 3.08 -6.50
N PRO A 209 -40.93 1.84 -6.75
CA PRO A 209 -41.79 0.85 -7.39
C PRO A 209 -43.05 0.75 -6.53
N SER A 210 -44.20 1.07 -7.14
CA SER A 210 -45.50 0.85 -6.51
C SER A 210 -45.57 -0.63 -6.17
N LEU A 211 -45.50 -0.96 -4.88
CA LEU A 211 -45.86 -2.29 -4.42
C LEU A 211 -47.38 -2.42 -4.65
N TYR A 212 -47.73 -3.02 -5.78
CA TYR A 212 -49.01 -3.70 -6.00
C TYR A 212 -48.79 -5.18 -5.68
#